data_AF-A0AAP0WXQ7-F1
#
_entry.id   AF-A0AAP0WXQ7-F1
#
_cell.length_a   1.000
_cell.length_b   1.000
_cell.length_c   1.000
_cell.angle_alpha   90.00
_cell.angle_beta   90.00
_cell.angle_gamma   90.00
#
_symmetry.space_group_name_H-M   'P 1'
#
loop_
_entity.id
_entity.type
_entity.pdbx_description
1 polymer ?
#
loop_
_entity_poly.entity_id
_entity_poly.type
_entity_poly.pdbx_seq_one_letter_code
_entity_poly.pdbx_strand_id
1 'polypeptide(L)'
;MHYPRGLVLKLIYIIRQNSNPDMKNLSLILLGRIIRPVLYNIWPSLSGEVQAQLKDALLAFVQNREEDWDYKEICQMIAALALEIYALHDEWPQLISFLVNSVKSVSWGLQERSLLIFSFFSHKCHLTRCVRLVSHLHSPVKLFCVEVLTEPSVVIGHPDPIPADDVDAYKAAVSALGKICAFHWDNIDAVQVVTTWMSLPRRYNLIKVRAVHEQLCNLFQMSNVLLDLNGQNLPRVIAICAEAQAADVIGFCTQFGPSLELVHTSVAEAEIFIFRT
;
A
#
# COMPACT_ATOMS: atom_id res chain seq x y z
N MET A 1 10.80 -27.35 -25.89
CA MET A 1 9.89 -26.22 -26.17
C MET A 1 10.59 -24.91 -25.79
N HIS A 2 11.09 -24.14 -26.77
CA HIS A 2 11.88 -22.90 -26.58
C HIS A 2 11.06 -21.61 -26.38
N TYR A 3 9.73 -21.72 -26.30
CA TYR A 3 8.81 -20.59 -26.41
C TYR A 3 8.84 -19.57 -25.25
N PRO A 4 8.99 -19.95 -23.96
CA PRO A 4 8.83 -19.00 -22.86
C PRO A 4 9.96 -17.96 -22.76
N ARG A 5 11.21 -18.38 -23.02
CA ARG A 5 12.38 -17.48 -22.93
C ARG A 5 12.38 -16.41 -24.00
N GLY A 6 12.06 -16.79 -25.24
CA GLY A 6 11.95 -15.83 -26.35
C GLY A 6 10.85 -14.80 -26.11
N LEU A 7 9.73 -15.23 -25.52
CA LEU A 7 8.64 -14.35 -25.13
C LEU A 7 9.08 -13.35 -24.04
N VAL A 8 9.74 -13.81 -22.96
CA VAL A 8 10.25 -12.93 -21.90
C VAL A 8 11.19 -11.85 -22.46
N LEU A 9 12.15 -12.24 -23.30
CA LEU A 9 13.06 -11.29 -23.95
C LEU A 9 12.33 -10.26 -24.82
N LYS A 10 11.32 -10.70 -25.57
CA LYS A 10 10.54 -9.80 -26.42
C LYS A 10 9.72 -8.81 -25.59
N LEU A 11 9.12 -9.27 -24.49
CA LEU A 11 8.37 -8.42 -23.57
C LEU A 11 9.29 -7.39 -22.88
N ILE A 12 10.47 -7.80 -22.42
CA ILE A 12 11.49 -6.89 -21.87
C ILE A 12 11.87 -5.81 -22.90
N TYR A 13 12.13 -6.23 -24.14
CA TYR A 13 12.46 -5.30 -25.23
C TYR A 13 11.34 -4.27 -25.45
N ILE A 14 10.08 -4.70 -25.50
CA ILE A 14 8.94 -3.79 -25.69
C ILE A 14 8.82 -2.81 -24.53
N ILE A 15 8.94 -3.28 -23.28
CA ILE A 15 8.85 -2.42 -22.09
C ILE A 15 9.93 -1.33 -22.11
N ARG A 16 11.15 -1.68 -22.52
CA ARG A 16 12.30 -0.75 -22.50
C ARG A 16 12.36 0.21 -23.69
N GLN A 17 12.04 -0.26 -24.89
CA GLN A 17 12.39 0.44 -26.14
C GLN A 17 11.19 0.96 -26.92
N ASN A 18 9.96 0.54 -26.57
CA ASN A 18 8.78 0.97 -27.32
C ASN A 18 8.43 2.42 -26.97
N SER A 19 8.03 3.22 -27.96
CA SER A 19 7.54 4.58 -27.74
C SER A 19 6.06 4.61 -27.36
N ASN A 20 5.30 3.55 -27.67
CA ASN A 20 3.89 3.43 -27.39
C ASN A 20 3.64 2.94 -25.94
N PRO A 21 2.92 3.72 -25.11
CA PRO A 21 2.64 3.40 -23.70
C PRO A 21 1.77 2.16 -23.54
N ASP A 22 0.70 2.02 -24.33
CA ASP A 22 -0.21 0.87 -24.33
C ASP A 22 0.53 -0.45 -24.53
N MET A 23 1.53 -0.45 -25.42
CA MET A 23 2.34 -1.62 -25.72
C MET A 23 3.25 -2.02 -24.56
N LYS A 24 3.79 -1.04 -23.81
CA LYS A 24 4.54 -1.33 -22.58
C LYS A 24 3.61 -1.91 -21.52
N ASN A 25 2.42 -1.34 -21.36
CA ASN A 25 1.43 -1.74 -20.37
C ASN A 25 0.91 -3.15 -20.62
N LEU A 26 0.52 -3.44 -21.86
CA LEU A 26 0.11 -4.78 -22.26
C LEU A 26 1.24 -5.78 -22.03
N SER A 27 2.49 -5.41 -22.34
CA SER A 27 3.63 -6.29 -22.10
C SER A 27 3.82 -6.63 -20.62
N LEU A 28 3.61 -5.67 -19.71
CA LEU A 28 3.63 -5.91 -18.26
C LEU A 28 2.47 -6.77 -17.79
N ILE A 29 1.26 -6.53 -18.30
CA ILE A 29 0.09 -7.34 -17.99
C ILE A 29 0.32 -8.79 -18.45
N LEU A 30 0.89 -8.99 -19.64
CA LEU A 30 1.24 -10.33 -20.15
C LEU A 30 2.32 -10.99 -19.29
N LEU A 31 3.34 -10.26 -18.83
CA LEU A 31 4.30 -10.78 -17.86
C LEU A 31 3.60 -11.23 -16.57
N GLY A 32 2.75 -10.39 -15.99
CA GLY A 32 2.07 -10.67 -14.73
C GLY A 32 0.99 -11.76 -14.81
N ARG A 33 0.32 -11.92 -15.96
CA ARG A 33 -0.76 -12.90 -16.12
C ARG A 33 -0.32 -14.22 -16.75
N ILE A 34 0.62 -14.20 -17.70
CA ILE A 34 1.04 -15.38 -18.47
C ILE A 34 2.38 -15.91 -17.97
N ILE A 35 3.37 -15.04 -17.73
CA ILE A 35 4.71 -15.48 -17.32
C ILE A 35 4.75 -15.79 -15.82
N ARG A 36 4.14 -14.96 -14.97
CA ARG A 36 4.13 -15.15 -13.51
C ARG A 36 3.76 -16.58 -13.07
N PRO A 37 2.65 -17.21 -13.54
CA PRO A 37 2.25 -18.54 -13.07
C PRO A 37 3.24 -19.66 -13.41
N VAL A 38 4.09 -19.46 -14.42
CA VAL A 38 5.10 -20.42 -14.85
C VAL A 38 6.52 -19.93 -14.54
N LEU A 39 6.66 -18.82 -13.80
CA LEU A 39 7.95 -18.17 -13.54
C LEU A 39 8.91 -19.11 -12.82
N TYR A 40 8.42 -19.92 -11.88
CA TYR A 40 9.24 -20.89 -11.15
C TYR A 40 9.99 -21.89 -12.05
N ASN A 41 9.42 -22.25 -13.20
CA ASN A 41 10.05 -23.14 -14.18
C ASN A 41 11.02 -22.39 -15.09
N ILE A 42 10.70 -21.14 -15.43
CA ILE A 42 11.43 -20.37 -16.45
C ILE A 42 12.61 -19.64 -15.82
N TRP A 43 12.45 -19.06 -14.64
CA TRP A 43 13.42 -18.20 -13.99
C TRP A 43 14.81 -18.84 -13.86
N PRO A 44 14.96 -20.09 -13.38
CA PRO A 44 16.29 -20.71 -13.25
C PRO A 44 16.96 -20.99 -14.60
N SER A 45 16.18 -21.01 -15.69
CA SER A 45 16.69 -21.23 -17.05
C SER A 45 17.10 -19.94 -17.77
N LEU A 46 16.74 -18.78 -17.22
CA LEU A 46 17.18 -17.48 -17.74
C LEU A 46 18.62 -17.22 -17.31
N SER A 47 19.42 -16.58 -18.17
CA SER A 47 20.74 -16.11 -17.76
C SER A 47 20.61 -14.98 -16.75
N GLY A 48 21.59 -14.84 -15.85
CA GLY A 48 21.60 -13.75 -14.85
C GLY A 48 21.48 -12.36 -15.49
N GLU A 49 22.02 -12.18 -16.70
CA GLU A 49 21.84 -10.96 -17.48
C GLU A 49 20.36 -10.68 -17.82
N VAL A 50 19.61 -11.70 -18.25
CA VAL A 50 18.20 -11.53 -18.62
C VAL A 50 17.33 -11.30 -17.39
N GLN A 51 17.65 -11.96 -16.27
CA GLN A 51 17.01 -11.71 -14.98
C GLN A 51 17.22 -10.26 -14.55
N ALA A 52 18.46 -9.75 -14.65
CA ALA A 52 18.78 -8.35 -14.34
C ALA A 52 18.06 -7.38 -15.29
N GLN A 53 18.05 -7.65 -16.60
CA GLN A 53 17.34 -6.82 -17.57
C GLN A 53 15.83 -6.73 -17.31
N LEU A 54 15.20 -7.83 -16.85
CA LEU A 54 13.80 -7.79 -16.44
C LEU A 54 13.63 -6.90 -15.21
N LYS A 55 14.42 -7.12 -14.16
CA LYS A 55 14.38 -6.32 -12.92
C LYS A 55 14.52 -4.83 -13.24
N ASP A 56 15.50 -4.45 -14.06
CA ASP A 56 15.73 -3.07 -14.47
C ASP A 56 14.58 -2.49 -15.30
N ALA A 57 14.00 -3.27 -16.21
CA ALA A 57 12.86 -2.84 -17.01
C ALA A 57 11.63 -2.54 -16.14
N LEU A 58 11.39 -3.38 -15.12
CA LEU A 58 10.29 -3.18 -14.17
C LEU A 58 10.52 -1.92 -13.33
N LEU A 59 11.73 -1.68 -12.82
CA LEU A 59 12.05 -0.48 -12.06
C LEU A 59 11.94 0.80 -12.91
N ALA A 60 12.47 0.78 -14.13
CA ALA A 60 12.38 1.90 -15.05
C ALA A 60 10.92 2.24 -15.39
N PHE A 61 10.07 1.24 -15.51
CA PHE A 61 8.64 1.45 -15.73
C PHE A 61 7.97 2.16 -14.53
N VAL A 62 8.29 1.75 -13.29
CA VAL A 62 7.76 2.42 -12.09
C VAL A 62 8.30 3.84 -11.94
N GLN A 63 9.51 4.12 -12.43
CA GLN A 63 10.10 5.46 -12.36
C GLN A 63 9.43 6.43 -13.33
N ASN A 64 9.24 6.02 -14.59
CA ASN A 64 8.76 6.90 -15.66
C ASN A 64 7.26 7.17 -15.52
N ARG A 65 6.88 8.44 -15.34
CA ARG A 65 5.47 8.86 -15.28
C ARG A 65 4.94 9.05 -16.70
N GLU A 66 3.90 8.31 -17.04
CA GLU A 66 3.01 8.58 -18.17
C GLU A 66 1.70 9.17 -17.61
N GLU A 67 1.31 10.32 -18.15
CA GLU A 67 0.06 11.03 -17.78
C GLU A 67 -1.12 10.24 -18.38
N ASP A 68 -2.21 10.04 -17.63
CA ASP A 68 -3.45 9.29 -18.00
C ASP A 68 -3.58 7.78 -17.71
N TRP A 69 -2.71 7.17 -16.89
CA TRP A 69 -2.80 5.72 -16.61
C TRP A 69 -3.20 5.35 -15.18
N ASP A 70 -4.06 4.35 -15.04
CA ASP A 70 -4.31 3.67 -13.76
C ASP A 70 -3.15 2.72 -13.44
N TYR A 71 -2.23 3.18 -12.60
CA TYR A 71 -1.06 2.41 -12.18
C TYR A 71 -1.38 1.29 -11.19
N LYS A 72 -2.61 1.19 -10.67
CA LYS A 72 -2.97 0.20 -9.66
C LYS A 72 -2.78 -1.22 -10.16
N GLU A 73 -3.33 -1.55 -11.34
CA GLU A 73 -3.19 -2.90 -11.88
C GLU A 73 -1.72 -3.21 -12.22
N ILE A 74 -1.00 -2.26 -12.80
CA ILE A 74 0.40 -2.47 -13.19
C ILE A 74 1.30 -2.66 -11.96
N CYS A 75 1.17 -1.81 -10.96
CA CYS A 75 1.89 -1.93 -9.69
C CYS A 75 1.59 -3.27 -9.00
N GLN A 76 0.34 -3.74 -9.05
CA GLN A 76 -0.02 -5.07 -8.54
C GLN A 76 0.65 -6.20 -9.34
N MET A 77 0.76 -6.09 -10.66
CA MET A 77 1.46 -7.09 -11.47
C MET A 77 2.97 -7.12 -11.16
N ILE A 78 3.59 -5.95 -11.03
CA ILE A 78 5.01 -5.82 -10.64
C ILE A 78 5.24 -6.41 -9.26
N ALA A 79 4.40 -6.05 -8.28
CA ALA A 79 4.49 -6.61 -6.93
C ALA A 79 4.29 -8.14 -6.94
N ALA A 80 3.33 -8.65 -7.70
CA ALA A 80 3.12 -10.09 -7.80
C ALA A 80 4.32 -10.82 -8.42
N LEU A 81 4.92 -10.26 -9.47
CA LEU A 81 6.15 -10.81 -10.06
C LEU A 81 7.33 -10.78 -9.08
N ALA A 82 7.50 -9.67 -8.36
CA ALA A 82 8.56 -9.55 -7.36
C ALA A 82 8.41 -10.61 -6.25
N LEU A 83 7.19 -10.88 -5.79
CA LEU A 83 6.94 -11.96 -4.82
C LEU A 83 7.34 -13.34 -5.37
N GLU A 84 7.02 -13.64 -6.63
CA GLU A 84 7.48 -14.90 -7.24
C GLU A 84 9.01 -14.98 -7.31
N ILE A 85 9.69 -13.88 -7.65
CA ILE A 85 11.17 -13.83 -7.67
C ILE A 85 11.75 -14.08 -6.27
N TYR A 86 11.23 -13.41 -5.24
CA TYR A 86 11.65 -13.64 -3.86
C TYR A 86 11.41 -15.09 -3.40
N ALA A 87 10.30 -15.70 -3.82
CA ALA A 87 10.00 -17.11 -3.50
C ALA A 87 11.01 -18.09 -4.11
N LEU A 88 11.73 -17.68 -5.16
CA LEU A 88 12.77 -18.45 -5.86
C LEU A 88 14.17 -18.26 -5.27
N HIS A 89 14.31 -17.64 -4.10
CA HIS A 89 15.59 -17.31 -3.43
C HIS A 89 16.48 -16.35 -4.22
N ASP A 90 15.88 -15.56 -5.10
CA ASP A 90 16.58 -14.49 -5.79
C ASP A 90 16.29 -13.15 -5.10
N GLU A 91 17.31 -12.58 -4.48
CA GLU A 91 17.19 -11.29 -3.81
C GLU A 91 17.04 -10.16 -4.84
N TRP A 92 16.15 -9.22 -4.54
CA TRP A 92 15.97 -8.02 -5.35
C TRP A 92 16.10 -6.76 -4.48
N PRO A 93 17.27 -6.54 -3.85
CA PRO A 93 17.47 -5.42 -2.93
C PRO A 93 17.26 -4.06 -3.63
N GLN A 94 17.54 -3.97 -4.92
CA GLN A 94 17.33 -2.75 -5.71
C GLN A 94 15.87 -2.30 -5.68
N LEU A 95 14.91 -3.24 -5.69
CA LEU A 95 13.49 -2.90 -5.61
C LEU A 95 13.14 -2.26 -4.27
N ILE A 96 13.60 -2.84 -3.16
CA ILE A 96 13.33 -2.30 -1.83
C ILE A 96 13.94 -0.91 -1.68
N SER A 97 15.21 -0.75 -2.03
CA SER A 97 15.89 0.56 -1.99
C SER A 97 15.18 1.58 -2.87
N PHE A 98 14.73 1.17 -4.07
CA PHE A 98 13.94 2.02 -4.95
C PHE A 98 12.62 2.44 -4.31
N LEU A 99 11.86 1.52 -3.70
CA LEU A 99 10.58 1.83 -3.05
C LEU A 99 10.76 2.80 -1.88
N VAL A 100 11.74 2.58 -1.00
CA VAL A 100 12.03 3.47 0.14
C VAL A 100 12.40 4.87 -0.34
N ASN A 101 13.24 4.98 -1.37
CA ASN A 101 13.63 6.28 -1.93
C ASN A 101 12.47 6.96 -2.69
N SER A 102 11.61 6.18 -3.34
CA SER A 102 10.45 6.66 -4.11
C SER A 102 9.38 7.26 -3.22
N VAL A 103 9.14 6.66 -2.05
CA VAL A 103 8.30 7.23 -1.00
C VAL A 103 8.85 8.61 -0.62
N LYS A 104 10.15 8.76 -0.38
CA LYS A 104 10.73 10.07 -0.01
C LYS A 104 10.82 11.10 -1.15
N SER A 105 10.38 10.76 -2.36
CA SER A 105 10.51 11.65 -3.51
C SER A 105 9.55 12.84 -3.42
N VAL A 106 9.86 13.93 -4.12
CA VAL A 106 8.94 15.07 -4.27
C VAL A 106 7.80 14.81 -5.25
N SER A 107 7.82 13.68 -5.96
CA SER A 107 6.83 13.35 -6.99
C SER A 107 5.74 12.46 -6.41
N TRP A 108 4.54 13.02 -6.23
CA TRP A 108 3.35 12.30 -5.77
C TRP A 108 3.06 11.04 -6.59
N GLY A 109 3.21 11.08 -7.92
CA GLY A 109 3.03 9.89 -8.76
C GLY A 109 4.07 8.79 -8.50
N LEU A 110 5.32 9.13 -8.16
CA LEU A 110 6.33 8.13 -7.79
C LEU A 110 6.07 7.58 -6.37
N GLN A 111 5.66 8.45 -5.45
CA GLN A 111 5.19 8.05 -4.12
C GLN A 111 4.03 7.05 -4.24
N GLU A 112 2.99 7.38 -4.98
CA GLU A 112 1.81 6.54 -5.22
C GLU A 112 2.19 5.14 -5.66
N ARG A 113 2.97 5.04 -6.75
CA ARG A 113 3.33 3.75 -7.35
C ARG A 113 4.15 2.90 -6.38
N SER A 114 5.06 3.52 -5.63
CA SER A 114 5.83 2.82 -4.60
C SER A 114 4.94 2.30 -3.45
N LEU A 115 3.97 3.11 -3.02
CA LEU A 115 3.01 2.76 -1.97
C LEU A 115 2.05 1.66 -2.43
N LEU A 116 1.60 1.68 -3.69
CA LEU A 116 0.76 0.64 -4.28
C LEU A 116 1.48 -0.72 -4.33
N ILE A 117 2.74 -0.75 -4.75
CA ILE A 117 3.55 -1.98 -4.78
C ILE A 117 3.70 -2.53 -3.35
N PHE A 118 4.05 -1.66 -2.41
CA PHE A 118 4.24 -2.08 -1.01
C PHE A 118 2.96 -2.54 -0.32
N SER A 119 1.85 -1.82 -0.56
CA SER A 119 0.50 -2.17 -0.11
C SER A 119 0.12 -3.60 -0.52
N PHE A 120 0.52 -4.01 -1.72
CA PHE A 120 0.33 -5.37 -2.19
C PHE A 120 1.25 -6.38 -1.48
N PHE A 121 2.52 -6.05 -1.27
CA PHE A 121 3.44 -6.89 -0.48
C PHE A 121 2.91 -7.16 0.92
N SER A 122 2.48 -6.12 1.64
CA SER A 122 1.99 -6.28 3.01
C SER A 122 0.80 -7.25 3.07
N HIS A 123 -0.18 -7.05 2.18
CA HIS A 123 -1.36 -7.90 2.11
C HIS A 123 -1.03 -9.36 1.76
N LYS A 124 -0.15 -9.57 0.76
CA LYS A 124 0.21 -10.93 0.33
C LYS A 124 1.13 -11.66 1.29
N CYS A 125 2.07 -10.97 1.94
CA CYS A 125 2.94 -11.60 2.94
C CYS A 125 2.12 -12.18 4.10
N HIS A 126 1.07 -11.49 4.53
CA HIS A 126 0.19 -11.98 5.58
C HIS A 126 -0.68 -13.16 5.13
N LEU A 127 -1.26 -13.10 3.92
CA LEU A 127 -2.11 -14.19 3.40
C LEU A 127 -1.31 -15.45 3.06
N THR A 128 -0.04 -15.29 2.66
CA THR A 128 0.79 -16.40 2.24
C THR A 128 1.53 -16.94 3.47
N ARG A 129 1.18 -18.14 3.95
CA ARG A 129 1.95 -18.88 4.98
C ARG A 129 3.37 -19.30 4.54
N CYS A 130 3.92 -18.67 3.50
CA CYS A 130 5.24 -18.96 2.99
C CYS A 130 6.29 -18.34 3.92
N VAL A 131 6.74 -19.12 4.89
CA VAL A 131 7.80 -18.74 5.85
C VAL A 131 9.02 -18.13 5.14
N ARG A 132 9.33 -18.60 3.92
CA ARG A 132 10.45 -18.11 3.10
C ARG A 132 10.23 -16.69 2.59
N LEU A 133 9.04 -16.38 2.07
CA LEU A 133 8.71 -15.01 1.65
C LEU A 133 8.74 -14.07 2.83
N VAL A 134 8.20 -14.51 3.97
CA VAL A 134 8.20 -13.75 5.21
C VAL A 134 9.64 -13.43 5.65
N SER A 135 10.57 -14.39 5.66
CA SER A 135 11.95 -14.14 6.11
C SER A 135 12.70 -13.14 5.24
N HIS A 136 12.56 -13.21 3.91
CA HIS A 136 13.25 -12.29 3.00
C HIS A 136 12.67 -10.88 3.01
N LEU A 137 11.35 -10.75 3.24
CA LEU A 137 10.67 -9.46 3.21
C LEU A 137 10.58 -8.81 4.58
N HIS A 138 10.76 -9.52 5.69
CA HIS A 138 10.58 -8.99 7.04
C HIS A 138 11.40 -7.72 7.31
N SER A 139 12.73 -7.75 7.08
CA SER A 139 13.59 -6.59 7.32
C SER A 139 13.32 -5.44 6.34
N PRO A 140 13.23 -5.66 5.02
CA PRO A 140 12.77 -4.66 4.06
C PRO A 140 11.44 -3.99 4.39
N VAL A 141 10.44 -4.80 4.76
CA VAL A 141 9.09 -4.33 5.12
C VAL A 141 9.17 -3.48 6.37
N LYS A 142 9.88 -3.94 7.40
CA LYS A 142 10.08 -3.16 8.63
C LYS A 142 10.74 -1.81 8.36
N LEU A 143 11.81 -1.78 7.55
CA LEU A 143 12.49 -0.54 7.18
C LEU A 143 11.53 0.43 6.46
N PHE A 144 10.80 -0.07 5.47
CA PHE A 144 9.84 0.74 4.73
C PHE A 144 8.72 1.27 5.63
N CYS A 145 8.18 0.45 6.54
CA CYS A 145 7.15 0.88 7.50
C CYS A 145 7.65 2.04 8.37
N VAL A 146 8.87 1.93 8.92
CA VAL A 146 9.48 3.01 9.71
C VAL A 146 9.57 4.28 8.87
N GLU A 147 10.10 4.18 7.65
CA GLU A 147 10.33 5.34 6.77
C GLU A 147 9.04 6.08 6.41
N VAL A 148 7.96 5.34 6.10
CA VAL A 148 6.64 5.94 5.83
C VAL A 148 6.06 6.63 7.07
N LEU A 149 6.34 6.11 8.27
CA LEU A 149 5.80 6.63 9.54
C LEU A 149 6.61 7.79 10.12
N THR A 150 7.93 7.83 9.89
CA THR A 150 8.83 8.86 10.41
C THR A 150 8.88 10.13 9.55
N GLU A 151 8.47 10.04 8.29
CA GLU A 151 8.30 11.20 7.41
C GLU A 151 6.81 11.43 7.09
N PRO A 152 6.00 11.95 8.04
CA PRO A 152 4.57 12.19 7.81
C PRO A 152 4.31 13.14 6.62
N SER A 153 5.27 14.05 6.36
CA SER A 153 5.32 14.95 5.21
C SER A 153 5.09 14.24 3.88
N VAL A 154 5.52 12.99 3.78
CA VAL A 154 5.54 12.19 2.56
C VAL A 154 4.18 11.58 2.20
N VAL A 155 3.28 11.36 3.18
CA VAL A 155 2.09 10.53 2.94
C VAL A 155 0.80 11.21 3.39
N ILE A 156 0.77 11.92 4.52
CA ILE A 156 -0.50 12.42 5.07
C ILE A 156 -0.40 13.80 5.75
N GLY A 157 0.82 14.25 6.05
CA GLY A 157 1.10 15.47 6.79
C GLY A 157 1.14 16.75 5.96
N HIS A 158 0.85 16.69 4.64
CA HIS A 158 0.92 17.89 3.80
C HIS A 158 -0.13 18.92 4.27
N PRO A 159 0.30 20.10 4.76
CA PRO A 159 -0.60 21.10 5.35
C PRO A 159 -1.53 21.72 4.30
N ASP A 160 -1.08 21.77 3.05
CA ASP A 160 -1.84 22.34 1.94
C ASP A 160 -2.93 21.39 1.39
N PRO A 161 -3.92 21.95 0.66
CA PRO A 161 -4.83 21.15 -0.17
C PRO A 161 -4.03 20.28 -1.14
N ILE A 162 -4.41 19.00 -1.27
CA ILE A 162 -3.79 18.12 -2.27
C ILE A 162 -4.22 18.61 -3.65
N PRO A 163 -3.29 18.77 -4.61
CA PRO A 163 -3.63 19.03 -6.00
C PRO A 163 -4.60 17.95 -6.54
N ALA A 164 -5.53 18.32 -7.43
CA ALA A 164 -6.52 17.37 -7.95
C ALA A 164 -5.88 16.11 -8.57
N ASP A 165 -4.73 16.28 -9.21
CA ASP A 165 -3.99 15.21 -9.89
C ASP A 165 -3.25 14.26 -8.92
N ASP A 166 -3.09 14.66 -7.65
CA ASP A 166 -2.32 13.92 -6.63
C ASP A 166 -3.22 13.24 -5.59
N VAL A 167 -4.53 13.28 -5.79
CA VAL A 167 -5.52 12.70 -4.88
C VAL A 167 -5.34 11.18 -4.75
N ASP A 168 -5.04 10.49 -5.84
CA ASP A 168 -4.90 9.04 -5.83
C ASP A 168 -3.60 8.59 -5.16
N ALA A 169 -2.52 9.38 -5.30
CA ALA A 169 -1.31 9.24 -4.52
C ALA A 169 -1.59 9.28 -3.02
N TYR A 170 -2.34 10.28 -2.56
CA TYR A 170 -2.74 10.39 -1.16
C TYR A 170 -3.57 9.19 -0.69
N LYS A 171 -4.59 8.76 -1.47
CA LYS A 171 -5.42 7.60 -1.13
C LYS A 171 -4.59 6.32 -1.04
N ALA A 172 -3.66 6.11 -1.97
CA ALA A 172 -2.75 4.98 -1.98
C ALA A 172 -1.86 4.97 -0.73
N ALA A 173 -1.39 6.14 -0.32
CA ALA A 173 -0.56 6.34 0.85
C ALA A 173 -1.29 5.98 2.15
N VAL A 174 -2.52 6.49 2.33
CA VAL A 174 -3.39 6.14 3.46
C VAL A 174 -3.74 4.64 3.46
N SER A 175 -4.05 4.06 2.30
CA SER A 175 -4.33 2.63 2.18
C SER A 175 -3.12 1.74 2.49
N ALA A 176 -1.93 2.14 2.05
CA ALA A 176 -0.69 1.44 2.33
C ALA A 176 -0.40 1.44 3.83
N LEU A 177 -0.53 2.60 4.50
CA LEU A 177 -0.40 2.69 5.95
C LEU A 177 -1.43 1.83 6.68
N GLY A 178 -2.69 1.84 6.23
CA GLY A 178 -3.75 1.00 6.82
C GLY A 178 -3.36 -0.48 6.78
N LYS A 179 -2.92 -0.97 5.62
CA LYS A 179 -2.49 -2.38 5.49
C LYS A 179 -1.21 -2.70 6.26
N ILE A 180 -0.26 -1.76 6.35
CA ILE A 180 0.93 -1.91 7.19
C ILE A 180 0.51 -2.16 8.64
N CYS A 181 -0.35 -1.29 9.17
CA CYS A 181 -0.81 -1.38 10.55
C CYS A 181 -1.60 -2.69 10.76
N ALA A 182 -2.37 -3.11 9.77
CA ALA A 182 -3.22 -4.28 9.89
C ALA A 182 -2.45 -5.62 9.83
N PHE A 183 -1.35 -5.68 9.09
CA PHE A 183 -0.63 -6.93 8.80
C PHE A 183 0.76 -7.02 9.41
N HIS A 184 1.35 -5.91 9.84
CA HIS A 184 2.71 -5.83 10.36
C HIS A 184 2.81 -5.12 11.71
N TRP A 185 1.72 -5.16 12.49
CA TRP A 185 1.63 -4.51 13.81
C TRP A 185 2.78 -4.89 14.75
N ASP A 186 3.18 -6.17 14.80
CA ASP A 186 4.27 -6.65 15.66
C ASP A 186 5.65 -6.09 15.28
N ASN A 187 5.79 -5.50 14.09
CA ASN A 187 7.05 -5.00 13.56
C ASN A 187 7.17 -3.47 13.59
N ILE A 188 6.12 -2.78 14.02
CA ILE A 188 6.03 -1.31 14.03
C ILE A 188 5.81 -0.80 15.46
N ASP A 189 6.25 0.43 15.75
CA ASP A 189 5.94 1.07 17.02
C ASP A 189 4.46 1.50 17.04
N ALA A 190 3.64 0.68 17.68
CA ALA A 190 2.21 0.90 17.88
C ALA A 190 1.87 2.32 18.39
N VAL A 191 2.66 2.85 19.32
CA VAL A 191 2.41 4.16 19.93
C VAL A 191 2.70 5.27 18.92
N GLN A 192 3.82 5.18 18.21
CA GLN A 192 4.16 6.14 17.16
C GLN A 192 3.13 6.13 16.03
N VAL A 193 2.74 4.94 15.57
CA VAL A 193 1.75 4.72 14.51
C VAL A 193 0.43 5.39 14.89
N VAL A 194 -0.11 5.06 16.06
CA VAL A 194 -1.37 5.61 16.54
C VAL A 194 -1.27 7.13 16.70
N THR A 195 -0.16 7.65 17.23
CA THR A 195 0.05 9.10 17.35
C THR A 195 0.03 9.79 15.99
N THR A 196 0.71 9.23 14.99
CA THR A 196 0.70 9.75 13.61
C THR A 196 -0.71 9.73 13.02
N TRP A 197 -1.45 8.62 13.13
CA TRP A 197 -2.85 8.52 12.67
C TRP A 197 -3.77 9.52 13.37
N MET A 198 -3.57 9.76 14.66
CA MET A 198 -4.38 10.70 15.45
C MET A 198 -4.08 12.17 15.17
N SER A 199 -2.92 12.45 14.55
CA SER A 199 -2.46 13.80 14.20
C SER A 199 -2.95 14.28 12.82
N LEU A 200 -3.60 13.40 12.05
CA LEU A 200 -4.01 13.68 10.67
C LEU A 200 -5.09 14.77 10.57
N PRO A 201 -5.10 15.57 9.48
CA PRO A 201 -5.99 16.72 9.36
C PRO A 201 -7.48 16.33 9.32
N ARG A 202 -8.28 16.97 10.18
CA ARG A 202 -9.70 16.62 10.43
C ARG A 202 -10.72 17.39 9.60
N ARG A 203 -10.36 18.56 9.03
CA ARG A 203 -11.40 19.57 8.69
C ARG A 203 -11.35 20.21 7.30
N TYR A 204 -10.33 19.97 6.48
CA TYR A 204 -10.14 20.80 5.28
C TYR A 204 -10.12 20.04 3.94
N ASN A 205 -10.22 18.71 3.94
CA ASN A 205 -10.28 17.96 2.69
C ASN A 205 -11.08 16.66 2.89
N LEU A 206 -12.32 16.62 2.40
CA LEU A 206 -13.22 15.47 2.55
C LEU A 206 -12.64 14.17 1.97
N ILE A 207 -11.79 14.27 0.95
CA ILE A 207 -11.12 13.11 0.36
C ILE A 207 -10.06 12.58 1.32
N LYS A 208 -9.30 13.48 1.97
CA LYS A 208 -8.34 13.12 3.03
C LYS A 208 -9.04 12.36 4.16
N VAL A 209 -10.10 12.96 4.67
CA VAL A 209 -10.90 12.47 5.79
C VAL A 209 -11.52 11.10 5.48
N ARG A 210 -12.17 10.94 4.31
CA ARG A 210 -12.80 9.67 3.92
C ARG A 210 -11.81 8.51 3.83
N ALA A 211 -10.67 8.72 3.16
CA ALA A 211 -9.65 7.67 3.00
C ALA A 211 -9.08 7.22 4.35
N VAL A 212 -8.82 8.17 5.25
CA VAL A 212 -8.30 7.91 6.60
C VAL A 212 -9.33 7.15 7.43
N HIS A 213 -10.59 7.58 7.39
CA HIS A 213 -11.68 6.98 8.15
C HIS A 213 -11.97 5.54 7.71
N GLU A 214 -12.01 5.28 6.40
CA GLU A 214 -12.20 3.93 5.86
C GLU A 214 -11.10 2.97 6.34
N GLN A 215 -9.83 3.42 6.34
CA GLN A 215 -8.73 2.60 6.82
C GLN A 215 -8.72 2.39 8.33
N LEU A 216 -9.06 3.42 9.12
CA LEU A 216 -9.22 3.27 10.56
C LEU A 216 -10.29 2.23 10.90
N CYS A 217 -11.43 2.25 10.20
CA CYS A 217 -12.49 1.25 10.39
C CYS A 217 -12.01 -0.17 10.07
N ASN A 218 -11.27 -0.36 8.99
CA ASN A 218 -10.66 -1.66 8.66
C ASN A 218 -9.69 -2.12 9.77
N LEU A 219 -8.92 -1.20 10.35
CA LEU A 219 -8.00 -1.53 11.44
C LEU A 219 -8.72 -1.97 12.72
N PHE A 220 -9.84 -1.33 13.07
CA PHE A 220 -10.67 -1.75 14.21
C PHE A 220 -11.24 -3.15 14.01
N GLN A 221 -11.65 -3.50 12.79
CA GLN A 221 -12.16 -4.84 12.49
C GLN A 221 -11.08 -5.92 12.56
N MET A 222 -9.82 -5.55 12.31
CA MET A 222 -8.72 -6.50 12.23
C MET A 222 -7.96 -6.69 13.55
N SER A 223 -7.99 -5.70 14.46
CA SER A 223 -7.34 -5.83 15.77
C SER A 223 -7.99 -4.95 16.84
N ASN A 224 -8.10 -5.47 18.07
CA ASN A 224 -8.53 -4.71 19.24
C ASN A 224 -7.45 -3.75 19.75
N VAL A 225 -6.23 -3.78 19.20
CA VAL A 225 -5.07 -3.09 19.79
C VAL A 225 -5.19 -1.57 19.75
N LEU A 226 -5.93 -1.02 18.78
CA LEU A 226 -6.26 0.41 18.75
C LEU A 226 -7.14 0.85 19.94
N LEU A 227 -7.91 -0.08 20.50
CA LEU A 227 -8.73 0.11 21.71
C LEU A 227 -7.91 -0.17 22.98
N ASP A 228 -6.95 -1.11 22.90
CA ASP A 228 -6.15 -1.60 24.03
C ASP A 228 -5.05 -0.63 24.52
N LEU A 229 -4.77 0.47 23.81
CA LEU A 229 -3.97 1.58 24.35
C LEU A 229 -4.79 2.39 25.38
N ASN A 230 -5.12 1.74 26.50
CA ASN A 230 -5.76 2.29 27.71
C ASN A 230 -7.08 3.06 27.51
N GLY A 231 -7.82 2.83 26.42
CA GLY A 231 -9.09 3.54 26.17
C GLY A 231 -8.98 5.06 25.95
N GLN A 232 -7.78 5.65 26.02
CA GLN A 232 -7.57 7.09 25.86
C GLN A 232 -7.85 7.58 24.44
N ASN A 233 -7.73 6.67 23.46
CA ASN A 233 -7.99 6.97 22.06
C ASN A 233 -9.46 6.78 21.67
N LEU A 234 -10.27 6.08 22.47
CA LEU A 234 -11.65 5.76 22.14
C LEU A 234 -12.52 7.01 21.87
N PRO A 235 -12.48 8.09 22.69
CA PRO A 235 -13.22 9.32 22.37
C PRO A 235 -12.79 9.98 21.06
N ARG A 236 -11.49 9.90 20.71
CA ARG A 236 -10.98 10.43 19.44
C ARG A 236 -11.42 9.59 18.25
N VAL A 237 -11.45 8.27 18.40
CA VAL A 237 -11.97 7.34 17.39
C VAL A 237 -13.45 7.60 17.14
N ILE A 238 -14.24 7.73 18.20
CA ILE A 238 -15.67 8.06 18.10
C ILE A 238 -15.87 9.40 17.39
N ALA A 239 -15.07 10.43 17.72
CA ALA A 239 -15.12 11.72 17.03
C ALA A 239 -14.79 11.60 15.53
N ILE A 240 -13.76 10.83 15.16
CA ILE A 240 -13.40 10.53 13.76
C ILE A 240 -14.56 9.82 13.04
N CYS A 241 -15.16 8.79 13.65
CA CYS A 241 -16.30 8.08 13.06
C CYS A 241 -17.55 8.96 12.93
N ALA A 242 -17.85 9.81 13.92
CA ALA A 242 -18.97 10.74 13.89
C ALA A 242 -18.79 11.84 12.82
N GLU A 243 -17.56 12.34 12.64
CA GLU A 243 -17.23 13.27 11.55
C GLU A 243 -17.33 12.59 10.17
N ALA A 244 -17.01 11.29 10.05
CA ALA A 244 -17.26 10.49 8.84
C ALA A 244 -18.75 10.40 8.50
N GLN A 245 -19.59 10.15 9.52
CA GLN A 245 -21.04 10.06 9.41
C GLN A 245 -21.67 11.38 8.95
N ALA A 246 -21.12 12.53 9.36
CA ALA A 246 -21.59 13.83 8.90
C ALA A 246 -21.31 14.09 7.40
N ALA A 247 -20.35 13.36 6.79
CA ALA A 247 -19.94 13.53 5.40
C ALA A 247 -20.58 12.54 4.40
N ASP A 248 -21.04 11.36 4.83
CA ASP A 248 -21.70 10.36 3.96
C ASP A 248 -22.57 9.37 4.79
N VAL A 249 -23.84 9.71 5.02
CA VAL A 249 -24.73 9.12 6.04
C VAL A 249 -25.16 7.65 5.77
N ILE A 250 -25.14 7.18 4.52
CA ILE A 250 -25.86 5.94 4.15
C ILE A 250 -24.92 4.74 3.92
N GLY A 251 -23.73 4.96 3.35
CA GLY A 251 -22.79 3.87 3.06
C GLY A 251 -22.04 3.35 4.28
N PHE A 252 -21.77 4.21 5.26
CA PHE A 252 -20.98 3.86 6.44
C PHE A 252 -21.74 2.93 7.40
N CYS A 253 -22.99 3.25 7.70
CA CYS A 253 -23.84 2.47 8.60
C CYS A 253 -24.19 1.07 8.05
N THR A 254 -24.30 0.94 6.71
CA THR A 254 -24.61 -0.34 6.06
C THR A 254 -23.42 -1.30 6.04
N GLN A 255 -22.18 -0.79 5.97
CA GLN A 255 -20.97 -1.61 5.93
C GLN A 255 -20.38 -1.93 7.31
N PHE A 256 -20.51 -1.02 8.28
CA PHE A 256 -19.84 -1.12 9.59
C PHE A 256 -20.79 -1.21 10.80
N GLY A 257 -22.11 -1.16 10.59
CA GLY A 257 -23.13 -1.25 11.65
C GLY A 257 -22.92 -2.38 12.68
N PRO A 258 -22.57 -3.63 12.29
CA PRO A 258 -22.35 -4.73 13.23
C PRO A 258 -21.10 -4.53 14.13
N SER A 259 -20.07 -3.84 13.64
CA SER A 259 -18.85 -3.55 14.41
C SER A 259 -19.01 -2.35 15.34
N LEU A 260 -19.96 -1.45 15.03
CA LEU A 260 -20.32 -0.29 15.84
C LEU A 260 -21.23 -0.63 17.02
N GLU A 261 -21.92 -1.78 17.06
CA GLU A 261 -22.68 -2.21 18.25
C GLU A 261 -21.79 -2.43 19.49
N LEU A 262 -20.57 -2.91 19.27
CA LEU A 262 -19.51 -3.02 20.29
C LEU A 262 -19.02 -1.64 20.78
N VAL A 263 -19.03 -0.65 19.89
CA VAL A 263 -18.67 0.73 20.21
C VAL A 263 -19.85 1.45 20.86
N HIS A 264 -21.10 1.18 20.47
CA HIS A 264 -22.32 1.76 21.03
C HIS A 264 -22.51 1.46 22.52
N THR A 265 -22.10 0.27 22.98
CA THR A 265 -22.10 -0.06 24.41
C THR A 265 -21.10 0.77 25.20
N SER A 266 -20.02 1.23 24.57
CA SER A 266 -19.01 2.12 25.17
C SER A 266 -19.31 3.62 24.93
N VAL A 267 -20.05 3.96 23.86
CA VAL A 267 -20.50 5.32 23.53
C VAL A 267 -21.66 5.74 24.42
N ALA A 268 -22.55 4.83 24.83
CA ALA A 268 -23.60 5.12 25.80
C ALA A 268 -23.02 5.59 27.16
N GLU A 269 -21.79 5.20 27.50
CA GLU A 269 -21.06 5.70 28.67
C GLU A 269 -20.31 7.02 28.38
N ALA A 270 -19.93 7.28 27.12
CA ALA A 270 -19.23 8.50 26.69
C ALA A 270 -20.16 9.68 26.34
N GLU A 271 -21.44 9.43 26.01
CA GLU A 271 -22.45 10.47 25.76
C GLU A 271 -22.74 11.33 27.00
N ILE A 272 -22.33 10.88 28.19
CA ILE A 272 -22.39 11.68 29.42
C ILE A 272 -21.32 12.80 29.43
N PHE A 273 -20.25 12.70 28.64
CA PHE A 273 -19.13 13.65 28.72
C PHE A 273 -19.10 14.73 27.63
N ILE A 274 -19.65 14.48 26.42
CA ILE A 274 -19.54 15.44 25.30
C ILE A 274 -20.65 16.51 25.31
N PHE A 275 -21.79 16.29 25.98
CA PHE A 275 -22.88 17.28 26.06
C PHE A 275 -22.87 18.18 27.32
N ARG A 276 -21.77 18.25 28.08
CA ARG A 276 -21.68 19.10 29.30
C ARG A 276 -20.46 20.04 29.44
N THR A 277 -19.75 20.35 28.36
CA THR A 277 -18.77 21.47 28.34
C THR A 277 -18.85 22.22 27.03
#